data_AF-A0A6G4WL81-F1
#
_entry.id   AF-A0A6G4WL81-F1
#
_cell.length_a   1.000
_cell.length_b   1.000
_cell.length_c   1.000
_cell.angle_alpha   90.00
_cell.angle_beta   90.00
_cell.angle_gamma   90.00
#
_symmetry.space_group_name_H-M   'P 1'
#
loop_
_entity.id
_entity.type
_entity.pdbx_description
1 polymer ?
#
loop_
_entity_poly.entity_id
_entity_poly.type
_entity_poly.pdbx_seq_one_letter_code
_entity_poly.pdbx_strand_id
1 'polypeptide(L)'
;MRHYFLKQPQRETEFSIARLRNLSAQILTYVRSNNGTIIDNGKRYGSGLRVATTVAESAVNSLVRKRGQKQQMRWSPHGAHMLMRVRTAEAWRSSQPAAGTVQTA
;
A
#
# COMPACT_ATOMS: atom_id res chain seq x y z
N MET A 1 42.68 20.82 19.36
CA MET A 1 41.94 19.57 19.63
C MET A 1 40.46 19.82 19.42
N ARG A 2 39.79 19.07 18.54
CA ARG A 2 38.36 19.20 18.24
C ARG A 2 37.57 18.31 19.20
N HIS A 3 36.69 18.93 20.00
CA HIS A 3 35.70 18.19 20.78
C HIS A 3 34.64 17.64 19.83
N TYR A 4 34.60 16.32 19.67
CA TYR A 4 33.53 15.63 18.95
C TYR A 4 32.26 15.69 19.79
N PHE A 5 31.29 16.49 19.35
CA PHE A 5 29.93 16.47 19.86
C PHE A 5 29.32 15.13 19.45
N LEU A 6 29.28 14.17 20.37
CA LEU A 6 28.56 12.91 20.19
C LEU A 6 27.08 13.25 19.93
N LYS A 7 26.62 12.96 18.72
CA LYS A 7 25.21 13.07 18.33
C LYS A 7 24.41 12.17 19.26
N GLN A 8 23.60 12.77 20.13
CA GLN A 8 22.84 12.03 21.12
C GLN A 8 21.96 10.93 20.47
N PRO A 9 21.93 9.69 21.01
CA PRO A 9 21.11 8.60 20.51
C PRO A 9 19.64 8.67 21.01
N GLN A 10 19.13 9.86 21.29
CA GLN A 10 17.82 10.07 21.94
C GLN A 10 16.66 10.35 20.96
N ARG A 11 16.89 10.31 19.63
CA ARG A 11 15.85 10.66 18.65
C ARG A 11 15.11 9.49 17.98
N GLU A 12 15.53 8.23 18.21
CA GLU A 12 14.95 7.10 17.46
C GLU A 12 14.10 6.13 18.31
N THR A 13 14.21 6.17 19.63
CA THR A 13 13.43 5.29 20.53
C THR A 13 12.12 5.91 21.04
N GLU A 14 11.89 7.20 20.84
CA GLU A 14 10.61 7.84 21.16
C GLU A 14 9.60 7.69 20.01
N PHE A 15 9.24 6.45 19.68
CA PHE A 15 7.86 6.21 19.30
C PHE A 15 7.02 6.46 20.57
N SER A 16 6.74 7.74 20.89
CA SER A 16 6.30 8.10 22.25
C SER A 16 4.99 7.40 22.59
N ILE A 17 4.84 6.96 23.85
CA ILE A 17 3.61 6.31 24.35
C ILE A 17 2.38 7.19 24.05
N ALA A 18 2.54 8.52 24.11
CA ALA A 18 1.49 9.47 23.75
C ALA A 18 1.11 9.37 22.26
N ARG A 19 2.08 9.22 21.34
CA ARG A 19 1.82 9.01 19.92
C ARG A 19 1.08 7.70 19.66
N LEU A 20 1.50 6.61 20.31
CA LEU A 20 0.82 5.31 20.20
C LEU A 20 -0.64 5.43 20.67
N ARG A 21 -0.89 6.05 21.83
CA ARG A 21 -2.25 6.25 22.36
C ARG A 21 -3.13 7.06 21.40
N ASN A 22 -2.59 8.12 20.81
CA ASN A 22 -3.31 8.93 19.83
C ASN A 22 -3.66 8.13 18.57
N LEU A 23 -2.71 7.37 18.02
CA LEU A 23 -2.96 6.52 16.85
C LEU A 23 -4.00 5.44 17.15
N SER A 24 -3.90 4.78 18.31
CA SER A 24 -4.89 3.77 18.73
C SER A 24 -6.29 4.37 18.88
N ALA A 25 -6.41 5.58 19.42
CA ALA A 25 -7.70 6.27 19.54
C ALA A 25 -8.30 6.60 18.17
N GLN A 26 -7.48 7.03 17.21
CA GLN A 26 -7.92 7.29 15.83
C GLN A 26 -8.39 6.02 15.13
N ILE A 27 -7.63 4.92 15.26
CA ILE A 27 -8.02 3.61 14.71
C ILE A 27 -9.34 3.15 15.31
N LEU A 28 -9.48 3.23 16.63
CA LEU A 28 -10.72 2.83 17.31
C LEU A 28 -11.92 3.67 16.84
N THR A 29 -11.71 4.97 16.65
CA THR A 29 -12.76 5.87 16.12
C THR A 29 -13.16 5.45 14.72
N TYR A 30 -12.19 5.20 13.84
CA TYR A 30 -12.43 4.72 12.48
C TYR A 30 -13.18 3.38 12.45
N VAL A 31 -12.77 2.41 13.27
CA VAL A 31 -13.43 1.11 13.35
C VAL A 31 -14.88 1.28 13.80
N ARG A 32 -15.12 2.12 14.83
CA ARG A 32 -16.48 2.39 15.33
C ARG A 32 -17.35 3.07 14.28
N SER A 33 -16.85 4.10 13.59
CA SER A 33 -17.61 4.83 12.59
C SER A 33 -17.94 3.98 11.35
N ASN A 34 -17.14 2.97 11.06
CA ASN A 34 -17.29 2.12 9.86
C ASN A 34 -17.70 0.68 10.20
N ASN A 35 -18.17 0.40 11.42
CA ASN A 35 -18.43 -0.98 11.87
C ASN A 35 -19.42 -1.73 10.96
N GLY A 36 -20.39 -1.03 10.36
CA GLY A 36 -21.36 -1.63 9.43
C GLY A 36 -20.83 -1.85 8.00
N THR A 37 -19.68 -1.30 7.65
CA THR A 37 -19.10 -1.35 6.29
C THR A 37 -17.77 -2.10 6.24
N ILE A 38 -17.09 -2.26 7.38
CA ILE A 38 -15.85 -3.03 7.48
C ILE A 38 -16.16 -4.52 7.26
N ILE A 39 -15.45 -5.13 6.31
CA ILE A 39 -15.56 -6.55 6.00
C ILE A 39 -14.86 -7.36 7.10
N ASP A 40 -15.55 -8.36 7.65
CA ASP A 40 -14.97 -9.33 8.58
C ASP A 40 -14.11 -10.35 7.82
N ASN A 41 -12.86 -9.95 7.64
CA ASN A 41 -11.82 -10.71 6.99
C ASN A 41 -11.42 -11.98 7.78
N GLY A 42 -11.59 -11.97 9.11
CA GLY A 42 -11.32 -13.14 9.97
C GLY A 42 -12.34 -14.24 9.75
N LYS A 43 -13.64 -13.91 9.74
CA LYS A 43 -14.70 -14.87 9.40
C LYS A 43 -14.56 -15.40 7.97
N ARG A 44 -14.19 -14.55 7.03
CA ARG A 44 -13.90 -14.98 5.65
C ARG A 44 -12.77 -15.99 5.61
N TYR A 45 -11.65 -15.71 6.28
CA TYR A 45 -10.51 -16.63 6.36
C TYR A 45 -10.91 -17.99 6.94
N GLY A 46 -11.59 -17.97 8.09
CA GLY A 46 -12.06 -19.19 8.77
C GLY A 46 -13.08 -19.98 7.95
N SER A 47 -13.79 -19.33 7.04
CA SER A 47 -14.74 -19.96 6.10
C SER A 47 -14.10 -20.37 4.77
N GLY A 48 -12.77 -20.27 4.64
CA GLY A 48 -12.04 -20.54 3.39
C GLY A 48 -12.30 -19.52 2.27
N LEU A 49 -12.97 -18.41 2.57
CA LEU A 49 -13.24 -17.33 1.64
C LEU A 49 -12.01 -16.43 1.54
N ARG A 50 -11.70 -15.96 0.32
CA ARG A 50 -10.56 -15.07 0.10
C ARG A 50 -10.74 -13.77 0.91
N VAL A 51 -9.77 -13.52 1.79
CA VAL A 51 -9.77 -12.45 2.79
C VAL A 51 -9.45 -11.08 2.19
N ALA A 52 -8.61 -11.08 1.16
CA ALA A 52 -8.34 -9.95 0.31
C ALA A 52 -7.70 -10.53 -0.95
N THR A 53 -7.95 -9.92 -2.09
CA THR A 53 -7.14 -10.14 -3.28
C THR A 53 -5.81 -9.41 -3.07
N THR A 54 -5.01 -9.74 -2.05
CA THR A 54 -3.77 -9.01 -1.71
C THR A 54 -2.87 -8.78 -2.93
N VAL A 55 -2.81 -9.76 -3.84
CA VAL A 55 -2.16 -9.65 -5.15
C VAL A 55 -2.86 -8.61 -6.05
N ALA A 56 -4.19 -8.63 -6.17
CA ALA A 56 -4.90 -7.65 -7.00
C ALA A 56 -4.90 -6.25 -6.38
N GLU A 57 -5.02 -6.11 -5.06
CA GLU A 57 -4.91 -4.86 -4.33
C GLU A 57 -3.50 -4.27 -4.47
N SER A 58 -2.47 -5.10 -4.33
CA SER A 58 -1.08 -4.72 -4.56
C SER A 58 -0.81 -4.34 -6.02
N ALA A 59 -1.38 -5.09 -6.98
CA ALA A 59 -1.29 -4.78 -8.40
C ALA A 59 -1.95 -3.44 -8.72
N VAL A 60 -3.18 -3.20 -8.24
CA VAL A 60 -3.88 -1.92 -8.40
C VAL A 60 -3.11 -0.79 -7.72
N ASN A 61 -2.61 -1.00 -6.50
CA ASN A 61 -1.81 -0.01 -5.80
C ASN A 61 -0.52 0.32 -6.58
N SER A 62 0.13 -0.67 -7.19
CA SER A 62 1.31 -0.47 -8.04
C SER A 62 0.98 0.33 -9.30
N LEU A 63 -0.16 0.03 -9.94
CA LEU A 63 -0.67 0.78 -11.09
C LEU A 63 -1.00 2.23 -10.72
N VAL A 64 -1.55 2.48 -9.53
CA VAL A 64 -1.92 3.83 -9.07
C VAL A 64 -0.69 4.62 -8.62
N ARG A 65 0.23 3.98 -7.89
CA ARG A 65 1.43 4.55 -7.24
C ARG A 65 2.54 4.97 -8.22
N LYS A 66 2.49 4.57 -9.49
CA LYS A 66 3.43 5.03 -10.55
C LYS A 66 3.50 6.56 -10.75
N ARG A 67 2.63 7.34 -10.11
CA ARG A 67 2.81 8.79 -9.98
C ARG A 67 3.45 9.08 -8.64
N GLY A 68 4.61 9.73 -8.68
CA GLY A 68 5.46 10.01 -7.53
C GLY A 68 4.64 10.41 -6.31
N GLN A 69 4.95 9.77 -5.18
CA GLN A 69 4.26 9.81 -3.88
C GLN A 69 4.04 11.22 -3.27
N LYS A 70 4.32 12.31 -4.00
CA LYS A 70 4.36 13.70 -3.53
C LYS A 70 3.34 14.64 -4.18
N GLN A 71 2.48 14.20 -5.11
CA GLN A 71 1.41 15.04 -5.66
C GLN A 71 0.05 14.33 -5.67
N GLN A 72 -0.98 15.06 -5.24
CA GLN A 72 -2.35 14.56 -5.17
C GLN A 72 -2.88 14.25 -6.57
N MET A 73 -3.68 13.19 -6.65
CA MET A 73 -4.19 12.65 -7.91
C MET A 73 -5.28 13.56 -8.53
N ARG A 74 -4.90 14.59 -9.30
CA ARG A 74 -5.88 15.49 -9.99
C ARG A 74 -6.34 14.96 -11.35
N TRP A 75 -6.80 13.71 -11.41
CA TRP A 75 -7.35 13.17 -12.65
C TRP A 75 -8.88 13.26 -12.63
N SER A 76 -9.47 13.68 -13.74
CA SER A 76 -10.90 13.48 -13.97
C SER A 76 -11.20 11.97 -14.00
N PRO A 77 -12.45 11.55 -13.73
CA PRO A 77 -12.83 10.14 -13.82
C PRO A 77 -12.45 9.49 -15.15
N HIS A 78 -12.65 10.22 -16.26
CA HIS A 78 -12.26 9.79 -17.59
C HIS A 78 -10.74 9.64 -17.75
N GLY A 79 -9.97 10.63 -17.27
CA GLY A 79 -8.51 10.58 -17.30
C GLY A 79 -7.93 9.43 -16.46
N ALA A 80 -8.53 9.16 -15.30
CA ALA A 80 -8.15 8.04 -14.45
C ALA A 80 -8.39 6.69 -15.13
N HIS A 81 -9.54 6.54 -15.79
CA HIS A 81 -9.86 5.34 -16.55
C HIS A 81 -8.86 5.10 -17.70
N MET A 82 -8.56 6.13 -18.50
CA MET A 82 -7.61 6.01 -19.61
C MET A 82 -6.20 5.66 -19.13
N LEU A 83 -5.74 6.31 -18.06
CA LEU A 83 -4.44 6.02 -17.47
C LEU A 83 -4.36 4.61 -16.90
N MET A 84 -5.45 4.12 -16.30
CA MET A 84 -5.51 2.74 -15.83
C MET A 84 -5.38 1.76 -17.00
N ARG A 85 -6.08 2.00 -18.12
CA ARG A 85 -5.98 1.14 -19.32
C ARG A 85 -4.54 1.03 -19.83
N VAL A 86 -3.85 2.16 -19.97
CA VAL A 86 -2.46 2.19 -20.47
C VAL A 86 -1.53 1.47 -19.51
N ARG A 87 -1.60 1.77 -18.21
CA ARG A 87 -0.70 1.17 -17.21
C ARG A 87 -0.93 -0.33 -17.05
N THR A 88 -2.18 -0.78 -17.14
CA THR A 88 -2.50 -2.21 -17.14
C THR A 88 -1.90 -2.91 -18.36
N ALA A 89 -1.99 -2.31 -19.55
CA ALA A 89 -1.37 -2.87 -20.76
C ALA A 89 0.16 -2.92 -20.66
N GLU A 90 0.81 -1.89 -20.10
CA GLU A 90 2.24 -1.89 -19.83
C GLU A 90 2.63 -2.98 -18.82
N ALA A 91 1.92 -3.06 -17.70
CA ALA A 91 2.20 -4.05 -16.65
C ALA A 91 2.05 -5.47 -17.19
N TRP A 92 1.01 -5.72 -17.98
CA TRP A 92 0.81 -7.00 -18.65
C TRP A 92 1.95 -7.34 -19.60
N ARG A 93 2.37 -6.38 -20.44
CA ARG A 93 3.53 -6.56 -21.34
C ARG A 93 4.82 -6.84 -20.57
N SER A 94 5.06 -6.15 -19.46
CA SER A 94 6.25 -6.36 -18.62
C SER A 94 6.25 -7.69 -17.86
N SER A 95 5.08 -8.32 -17.72
CA SER A 95 4.93 -9.62 -17.04
C SER A 95 5.09 -10.82 -17.97
N GLN A 96 5.17 -10.59 -19.28
CA GLN A 96 5.42 -11.66 -20.25
C GLN A 96 6.91 -12.04 -20.23
N PRO A 97 7.24 -13.35 -20.29
CA PRO A 97 8.60 -13.76 -20.55
C PRO A 97 9.04 -13.20 -21.91
N ALA A 98 10.28 -12.72 -22.01
CA ALA A 98 10.85 -12.34 -23.29
C ALA A 98 10.71 -13.52 -24.26
N ALA A 99 10.08 -13.29 -25.41
CA ALA A 99 9.91 -14.31 -26.43
C ALA A 99 11.30 -14.90 -26.78
N GLY A 100 11.58 -16.12 -26.32
CA GLY A 100 12.85 -16.79 -26.56
C GLY A 100 13.37 -17.73 -25.46
N THR A 101 12.92 -17.64 -24.21
CA THR A 101 13.38 -18.59 -23.17
C THR A 101 12.48 -19.82 -23.12
N VAL A 102 12.53 -20.62 -24.18
CA VAL A 102 12.11 -22.03 -24.09
C VAL A 102 13.23 -22.73 -23.32
N GLN A 103 13.00 -22.99 -22.04
CA GLN A 103 13.87 -23.85 -21.25
C GLN A 103 13.55 -25.29 -21.67
N THR A 104 14.27 -25.78 -22.69
CA THR A 104 14.38 -27.22 -22.93
C THR A 104 15.08 -27.84 -21.73
N ALA A 105 14.33 -28.61 -20.95
CA ALA A 105 14.85 -29.62 -20.04
C ALA A 105 14.82 -30.98 -20.75
#